data_AF-A0A7S3UM68-F1
#
_entry.id   AF-A0A7S3UM68-F1
#
_cell.length_a   1.000
_cell.length_b   1.000
_cell.length_c   1.000
_cell.angle_alpha   90.00
_cell.angle_beta   90.00
_cell.angle_gamma   90.00
#
_symmetry.space_group_name_H-M   'P 1'
#
loop_
_entity.id
_entity.type
_entity.pdbx_description
1 polymer ?
#
loop_
_entity_poly.entity_id
_entity_poly.type
_entity_poly.pdbx_seq_one_letter_code
_entity_poly.pdbx_strand_id
1 'polypeptide(L)'
;SQSARSDVPRPVWMRMIFRCFSAVNTVAIRVTRSGPFEPVMGVVILLNAATIGLEADKAVYDIDTSSPAWSALEHTFLSLFTIELVFRIIVYRQSNFNSVWGWLDLVVVISGIFTQWIGVQGAFAKNFSILRILRLLRLARAIKTIPMFKTLWSLVRGLFSSIMALVWTFVLMCLVLFMFAVAGKELIYNDQTLRADPVIQDL
;
A
#
# COMPACT_ATOMS: atom_id res chain seq x y z
N SER A 1 30.78 -51.36 8.87
CA SER A 1 29.30 -51.24 8.89
C SER A 1 28.94 -49.77 8.80
N GLN A 2 27.78 -49.44 8.23
CA GLN A 2 27.31 -48.10 7.78
C GLN A 2 27.80 -47.76 6.37
N SER A 3 26.96 -47.40 5.40
CA SER A 3 25.51 -47.43 5.29
C SER A 3 25.26 -47.33 3.79
N ALA A 4 24.79 -48.42 3.18
CA ALA A 4 24.24 -48.37 1.83
C ALA A 4 23.06 -47.39 1.86
N ARG A 5 23.29 -46.16 1.38
CA ARG A 5 22.25 -45.17 1.16
C ARG A 5 21.44 -45.72 0.01
N SER A 6 20.37 -46.42 0.34
CA SER A 6 19.40 -46.89 -0.64
C SER A 6 18.87 -45.65 -1.36
N ASP A 7 19.27 -45.49 -2.62
CA ASP A 7 18.58 -44.62 -3.56
C ASP A 7 17.19 -45.19 -3.76
N VAL A 8 16.28 -44.87 -2.84
CA VAL A 8 14.87 -45.21 -2.99
C VAL A 8 14.40 -44.47 -4.25
N PRO A 9 14.04 -45.18 -5.33
CA PRO A 9 13.65 -44.54 -6.57
C PRO A 9 12.43 -43.69 -6.28
N ARG A 10 12.53 -42.38 -6.53
CA ARG A 10 11.44 -41.44 -6.26
C ARG A 10 10.17 -41.97 -6.92
N PRO A 11 9.08 -42.13 -6.14
CA PRO A 11 7.88 -42.77 -6.65
C PRO A 11 7.33 -41.97 -7.83
N VAL A 12 6.66 -42.64 -8.77
CA VAL A 12 6.23 -42.06 -10.06
C VAL A 12 5.37 -40.81 -9.85
N TRP A 13 4.52 -40.80 -8.82
CA TRP A 13 3.72 -39.64 -8.41
C TRP A 13 4.59 -38.42 -8.05
N MET A 14 5.75 -38.62 -7.42
CA MET A 14 6.67 -37.53 -7.07
C MET A 14 7.34 -36.92 -8.31
N ARG A 15 7.67 -37.74 -9.33
CA ARG A 15 8.17 -37.26 -10.63
C ARG A 15 7.08 -36.53 -11.42
N MET A 16 5.84 -36.98 -11.32
CA MET A 16 4.68 -36.37 -11.97
C MET A 16 4.33 -35.01 -11.35
N ILE A 17 4.34 -34.91 -10.02
CA ILE A 17 4.20 -33.65 -9.29
C ILE A 17 5.33 -32.69 -9.65
N PHE A 18 6.57 -33.16 -9.73
CA PHE A 18 7.71 -32.32 -10.09
C PHE A 18 7.61 -31.79 -11.52
N ARG A 19 7.11 -32.61 -12.46
CA ARG A 19 6.84 -32.19 -13.84
C ARG A 19 5.69 -31.20 -13.94
N CYS A 20 4.56 -31.44 -13.26
CA CYS A 20 3.47 -30.47 -13.17
C CYS A 20 3.94 -29.15 -12.56
N PHE A 21 4.68 -29.21 -11.46
CA PHE A 21 5.23 -28.03 -10.80
C PHE A 21 6.19 -27.26 -11.73
N SER A 22 7.06 -27.96 -12.45
CA SER A 22 7.97 -27.34 -13.41
C SER A 22 7.25 -26.72 -14.61
N ALA A 23 6.20 -27.38 -15.13
CA ALA A 23 5.39 -26.86 -16.22
C ALA A 23 4.62 -25.61 -15.80
N VAL A 24 3.95 -25.67 -14.64
CA VAL A 24 3.22 -24.55 -14.04
C VAL A 24 4.17 -23.40 -13.74
N ASN A 25 5.36 -23.65 -13.19
CA ASN A 25 6.37 -22.62 -12.94
C ASN A 25 6.82 -21.94 -14.24
N THR A 26 7.02 -22.71 -15.32
CA THR A 26 7.42 -22.14 -16.62
C THR A 26 6.33 -21.23 -17.20
N VAL A 27 5.06 -21.63 -17.10
CA VAL A 27 3.93 -20.81 -17.53
C VAL A 27 3.79 -19.56 -16.66
N ALA A 28 3.86 -19.71 -15.33
CA ALA A 28 3.78 -18.60 -14.39
C ALA A 28 4.89 -17.56 -14.64
N ILE A 29 6.14 -18.01 -14.86
CA ILE A 29 7.25 -17.11 -15.19
C ILE A 29 6.97 -16.36 -16.50
N ARG A 30 6.48 -17.04 -17.54
CA ARG A 30 6.17 -16.40 -18.84
C ARG A 30 5.06 -15.37 -18.71
N VAL A 31 3.98 -15.71 -17.99
CA VAL A 31 2.84 -14.82 -17.79
C VAL A 31 3.23 -13.63 -16.93
N THR A 32 3.85 -13.85 -15.77
CA THR A 32 4.23 -12.76 -14.85
C THR A 32 5.31 -11.85 -15.43
N ARG A 33 6.21 -12.36 -16.29
CA ARG A 33 7.21 -11.53 -16.99
C ARG A 33 6.69 -10.91 -18.28
N SER A 34 5.46 -11.21 -18.70
CA SER A 34 4.91 -10.59 -19.90
C SER A 34 4.66 -9.10 -19.63
N GLY A 35 5.11 -8.24 -20.55
CA GLY A 35 4.95 -6.78 -20.46
C GLY A 35 3.52 -6.29 -20.15
N PRO A 36 2.45 -6.90 -20.68
CA PRO A 36 1.09 -6.44 -20.40
C PRO A 36 0.50 -6.96 -19.07
N PHE A 37 1.11 -7.93 -18.40
CA PHE A 37 0.51 -8.52 -17.19
C PHE A 37 0.31 -7.50 -16.07
N GLU A 38 1.33 -6.70 -15.75
CA GLU A 38 1.24 -5.65 -14.72
C GLU A 38 0.18 -4.57 -15.03
N PRO A 39 0.14 -3.95 -16.23
CA PRO A 39 -0.88 -2.95 -16.53
C PRO A 39 -2.30 -3.54 -16.63
N VAL A 40 -2.46 -4.78 -17.12
CA VAL A 40 -3.78 -5.45 -17.13
C VAL A 40 -4.30 -5.64 -15.71
N MET A 41 -3.47 -6.15 -14.79
CA MET A 41 -3.87 -6.27 -13.40
C MET A 41 -4.13 -4.89 -12.76
N GLY A 42 -3.38 -3.86 -13.15
CA GLY A 42 -3.67 -2.48 -12.78
C GLY A 42 -5.07 -2.02 -13.18
N VAL A 43 -5.51 -2.32 -14.41
CA VAL A 43 -6.88 -2.02 -14.87
C VAL A 43 -7.92 -2.78 -14.06
N VAL A 44 -7.70 -4.07 -13.78
CA VAL A 44 -8.61 -4.88 -12.95
C VAL A 44 -8.77 -4.27 -11.54
N ILE A 45 -7.67 -3.81 -10.94
CA ILE A 45 -7.71 -3.14 -9.64
C ILE A 45 -8.51 -1.83 -9.72
N LEU A 46 -8.32 -1.02 -10.77
CA LEU A 46 -9.06 0.22 -10.97
C LEU A 46 -10.56 -0.02 -11.15
N LEU A 47 -10.93 -1.04 -11.92
CA LEU A 47 -12.33 -1.44 -12.07
C LEU A 47 -12.92 -1.91 -10.73
N ASN A 48 -12.18 -2.70 -9.95
CA ASN A 48 -12.62 -3.10 -8.62
C ASN A 48 -12.78 -1.90 -7.68
N ALA A 49 -11.87 -0.92 -7.75
CA ALA A 49 -11.96 0.32 -6.99
C ALA A 49 -13.21 1.12 -7.35
N ALA A 50 -13.50 1.27 -8.64
CA ALA A 50 -14.71 1.94 -9.12
C ALA A 50 -15.97 1.24 -8.61
N THR A 51 -16.00 -0.10 -8.62
CA THR A 51 -17.16 -0.85 -8.09
C THR A 51 -17.37 -0.65 -6.59
N ILE A 52 -16.29 -0.56 -5.80
CA ILE A 52 -16.38 -0.26 -4.36
C ILE A 52 -16.90 1.17 -4.14
N GLY A 53 -16.46 2.13 -4.97
CA GLY A 53 -16.96 3.51 -4.92
C GLY A 53 -18.45 3.61 -5.21
N LEU A 54 -18.92 2.92 -6.26
CA LEU A 54 -20.35 2.86 -6.59
C LEU A 54 -21.18 2.18 -5.49
N GLU A 55 -20.65 1.15 -4.84
CA GLU A 55 -21.29 0.52 -3.67
C GLU A 55 -21.36 1.47 -2.47
N ALA A 56 -20.35 2.30 -2.25
CA ALA A 56 -20.35 3.29 -1.15
C ALA A 56 -21.45 4.35 -1.33
N ASP A 57 -21.72 4.75 -2.57
CA ASP A 57 -22.77 5.72 -2.92
C ASP A 57 -24.14 5.08 -3.19
N LYS A 58 -24.36 3.82 -2.76
CA LYS A 58 -25.63 3.11 -2.93
C LYS A 58 -26.84 3.91 -2.44
N ALA A 59 -26.68 4.65 -1.34
CA ALA A 59 -27.75 5.48 -0.76
C ALA A 59 -28.10 6.71 -1.60
N VAL A 60 -27.22 7.14 -2.52
CA VAL A 60 -27.40 8.34 -3.35
C VAL A 60 -27.98 7.99 -4.72
N TYR A 61 -27.58 6.84 -5.30
CA TYR A 61 -27.92 6.46 -6.68
C TYR A 61 -28.95 5.33 -6.80
N ASP A 62 -29.50 4.81 -5.69
CA ASP A 62 -30.45 3.69 -5.66
C ASP A 62 -29.97 2.46 -6.47
N ILE A 63 -28.66 2.21 -6.44
CA ILE A 63 -28.04 1.11 -7.18
C ILE A 63 -28.40 -0.20 -6.49
N ASP A 64 -29.10 -1.10 -7.18
CA ASP A 64 -29.38 -2.43 -6.65
C ASP A 64 -28.12 -3.31 -6.67
N THR A 65 -27.27 -3.15 -5.65
CA THR A 65 -26.08 -3.98 -5.41
C THR A 65 -26.43 -5.41 -4.99
N SER A 66 -27.71 -5.71 -4.78
CA SER A 66 -28.19 -7.04 -4.40
C SER A 66 -28.38 -7.96 -5.61
N SER A 67 -28.21 -7.42 -6.83
CA SER A 67 -28.34 -8.21 -8.05
C SER A 67 -27.25 -9.29 -8.14
N PRO A 68 -27.57 -10.48 -8.70
CA PRO A 68 -26.60 -11.56 -8.84
C PRO A 68 -25.41 -11.18 -9.73
N ALA A 69 -25.58 -10.20 -10.63
CA ALA A 69 -24.51 -9.69 -11.47
C ALA A 69 -23.41 -8.99 -10.66
N TRP A 70 -23.79 -8.21 -9.63
CA TRP A 70 -22.81 -7.55 -8.74
C TRP A 70 -21.98 -8.56 -7.96
N SER A 71 -22.64 -9.57 -7.38
CA SER A 71 -21.97 -10.64 -6.66
C SER A 71 -21.01 -11.43 -7.56
N ALA A 72 -21.44 -11.78 -8.77
CA ALA A 72 -20.58 -12.46 -9.76
C ALA A 72 -19.34 -11.64 -10.11
N LEU A 73 -19.48 -10.32 -10.22
CA LEU A 73 -18.39 -9.41 -10.53
C LEU A 73 -17.38 -9.32 -9.38
N GLU A 74 -17.83 -9.28 -8.13
CA GLU A 74 -16.93 -9.34 -6.96
C GLU A 74 -16.14 -10.65 -6.90
N HIS A 75 -16.80 -11.79 -7.14
CA HIS A 75 -16.15 -13.09 -7.18
C HIS A 75 -15.14 -13.20 -8.32
N THR A 76 -15.43 -12.56 -9.46
CA THR A 76 -14.52 -12.50 -10.61
C THR A 76 -13.26 -11.71 -10.26
N PHE A 77 -13.37 -10.58 -9.58
CA PHE A 77 -12.19 -9.84 -9.14
C PHE A 77 -11.36 -10.62 -8.11
N LEU A 78 -12.01 -11.25 -7.13
CA LEU A 78 -11.30 -12.06 -6.13
C LEU A 78 -10.56 -13.23 -6.80
N SER A 79 -11.18 -13.90 -7.78
CA SER A 79 -10.54 -15.03 -8.48
C SER A 79 -9.32 -14.58 -9.29
N LEU A 80 -9.42 -13.45 -10.01
CA LEU A 80 -8.28 -12.87 -10.75
C LEU A 80 -7.12 -12.52 -9.82
N PHE A 81 -7.38 -11.88 -8.68
CA PHE A 81 -6.35 -11.57 -7.69
C PHE A 81 -5.75 -12.80 -7.03
N THR A 82 -6.55 -13.85 -6.85
CA THR A 82 -6.06 -15.13 -6.32
C THR A 82 -5.10 -15.78 -7.29
N ILE A 83 -5.45 -15.83 -8.59
CA ILE A 83 -4.59 -16.38 -9.64
C ILE A 83 -3.28 -15.59 -9.74
N GLU A 84 -3.36 -14.25 -9.73
CA GLU A 84 -2.20 -13.36 -9.75
C GLU A 84 -1.25 -13.65 -8.57
N LEU A 85 -1.81 -13.74 -7.36
CA LEU A 85 -1.05 -14.02 -6.14
C LEU A 85 -0.38 -15.40 -6.20
N VAL A 86 -1.09 -16.41 -6.69
CA VAL A 86 -0.54 -17.77 -6.86
C VAL A 86 0.64 -17.76 -7.83
N PHE A 87 0.52 -17.10 -8.99
CA PHE A 87 1.65 -16.95 -9.92
C PHE A 87 2.83 -16.21 -9.26
N ARG A 88 2.57 -15.13 -8.53
CA ARG A 88 3.61 -14.38 -7.82
C ARG A 88 4.32 -15.24 -6.78
N ILE A 89 3.60 -16.06 -6.01
CA ILE A 89 4.17 -16.97 -5.02
C ILE A 89 5.01 -18.07 -5.70
N ILE A 90 4.55 -18.62 -6.83
CA ILE A 90 5.29 -19.65 -7.57
C ILE A 90 6.61 -19.08 -8.12
N VAL A 91 6.58 -17.88 -8.70
CA VAL A 91 7.74 -17.23 -9.32
C VAL A 91 8.74 -16.72 -8.28
N TYR A 92 8.26 -15.96 -7.28
CA TYR A 92 9.13 -15.25 -6.33
C TYR A 92 9.37 -16.01 -5.03
N ARG A 93 8.55 -17.03 -4.71
CA ARG A 93 8.67 -17.90 -3.52
C ARG A 93 8.88 -17.09 -2.23
N GLN A 94 9.98 -17.35 -1.52
CA GLN A 94 10.37 -16.68 -0.28
C GLN A 94 10.55 -15.16 -0.48
N SER A 95 11.03 -14.72 -1.65
CA SER A 95 11.27 -13.29 -1.92
C SER A 95 9.99 -12.46 -1.89
N ASN A 96 8.82 -13.06 -2.14
CA ASN A 96 7.55 -12.34 -2.05
C ASN A 96 7.27 -11.88 -0.61
N PHE A 97 7.68 -12.66 0.38
CA PHE A 97 7.42 -12.40 1.80
C PHE A 97 8.47 -11.53 2.49
N ASN A 98 9.56 -11.17 1.79
CA ASN A 98 10.51 -10.18 2.26
C ASN A 98 9.99 -8.74 2.11
N SER A 99 8.91 -8.53 1.35
CA SER A 99 8.27 -7.24 1.16
C SER A 99 6.94 -7.18 1.90
N VAL A 100 6.67 -6.05 2.57
CA VAL A 100 5.38 -5.74 3.20
C VAL A 100 4.23 -5.91 2.20
N TRP A 101 4.45 -5.55 0.94
CA TRP A 101 3.43 -5.66 -0.09
C TRP A 101 3.00 -7.10 -0.38
N GLY A 102 3.92 -8.07 -0.33
CA GLY A 102 3.57 -9.48 -0.55
C GLY A 102 2.74 -10.05 0.59
N TRP A 103 3.02 -9.63 1.84
CA TRP A 103 2.19 -9.96 3.00
C TRP A 103 0.80 -9.32 2.93
N LEU A 104 0.71 -8.05 2.56
CA LEU A 104 -0.57 -7.37 2.35
C LEU A 104 -1.40 -8.07 1.26
N ASP A 105 -0.76 -8.46 0.16
CA ASP A 105 -1.43 -9.17 -0.92
C ASP A 105 -2.00 -10.51 -0.43
N LEU A 106 -1.22 -11.27 0.36
CA LEU A 106 -1.66 -12.52 0.96
C LEU A 106 -2.87 -12.33 1.90
N VAL A 107 -2.78 -11.40 2.85
CA VAL A 107 -3.83 -11.15 3.86
C VAL A 107 -5.14 -10.75 3.18
N VAL A 108 -5.07 -9.88 2.17
CA VAL A 108 -6.26 -9.39 1.47
C VAL A 108 -6.95 -10.51 0.66
N VAL A 109 -6.19 -11.36 -0.06
CA VAL A 109 -6.80 -12.50 -0.79
C VAL A 109 -7.41 -13.49 0.18
N ILE A 110 -6.67 -13.89 1.23
CA ILE A 110 -7.15 -14.85 2.23
C ILE A 110 -8.42 -14.33 2.90
N SER A 111 -8.42 -13.07 3.34
CA SER A 111 -9.60 -12.45 3.94
C SER A 111 -10.81 -12.45 3.01
N GLY A 112 -10.61 -12.18 1.70
CA GLY A 112 -11.66 -12.25 0.70
C GLY A 112 -12.23 -13.65 0.51
N ILE A 113 -11.39 -14.68 0.47
CA ILE A 113 -11.83 -16.07 0.37
C ILE A 113 -12.67 -16.46 1.60
N PHE A 114 -12.21 -16.12 2.81
CA PHE A 114 -12.93 -16.44 4.04
C PHE A 114 -14.30 -15.75 4.11
N THR A 115 -14.39 -14.49 3.69
CA THR A 115 -15.63 -13.73 3.76
C THR A 115 -16.60 -14.05 2.63
N GLN A 116 -16.12 -14.15 1.38
CA GLN A 116 -16.96 -14.29 0.20
C GLN A 116 -17.23 -15.75 -0.20
N TRP A 117 -16.29 -16.68 -0.01
CA TRP A 117 -16.45 -18.08 -0.45
C TRP A 117 -16.80 -19.03 0.68
N ILE A 118 -16.16 -18.88 1.83
CA ILE A 118 -16.40 -19.75 2.99
C ILE A 118 -17.60 -19.24 3.80
N GLY A 119 -18.01 -17.97 3.62
CA GLY A 119 -19.16 -17.40 4.30
C GLY A 119 -18.96 -17.23 5.80
N VAL A 120 -17.71 -17.11 6.27
CA VAL A 120 -17.39 -16.94 7.70
C VAL A 120 -17.69 -15.49 8.12
N GLN A 121 -18.97 -15.16 8.20
CA GLN A 121 -19.40 -13.87 8.72
C GLN A 121 -19.44 -13.90 10.26
N GLY A 122 -19.77 -15.01 10.92
CA GLY A 122 -20.06 -15.03 12.36
C GLY A 122 -18.94 -14.57 13.31
N ALA A 123 -17.67 -14.85 13.02
CA ALA A 123 -16.55 -14.50 13.91
C ALA A 123 -15.85 -13.19 13.52
N PHE A 124 -15.70 -12.92 12.22
CA PHE A 124 -15.05 -11.69 11.70
C PHE A 124 -16.03 -10.52 11.53
N ALA A 125 -17.33 -10.76 11.31
CA ALA A 125 -18.32 -9.68 11.13
C ALA A 125 -18.63 -8.91 12.41
N LYS A 126 -18.29 -9.45 13.61
CA LYS A 126 -18.34 -8.65 14.85
C LYS A 126 -17.48 -7.40 14.76
N ASN A 127 -16.41 -7.43 13.96
CA ASN A 127 -15.55 -6.28 13.70
C ASN A 127 -15.76 -5.77 12.26
N PHE A 128 -16.96 -5.27 11.98
CA PHE A 128 -17.34 -4.71 10.67
C PHE A 128 -16.30 -3.70 10.14
N SER A 129 -15.64 -2.94 11.03
CA SER A 129 -14.57 -2.00 10.70
C SER A 129 -13.34 -2.67 10.07
N ILE A 130 -12.92 -3.84 10.55
CA ILE A 130 -11.75 -4.55 10.01
C ILE A 130 -12.05 -5.07 8.61
N LEU A 131 -13.26 -5.61 8.39
CA LEU A 131 -13.68 -6.08 7.07
C LEU A 131 -13.72 -4.94 6.05
N ARG A 132 -14.18 -3.74 6.45
CA ARG A 132 -14.12 -2.53 5.61
C ARG A 132 -12.68 -2.17 5.26
N ILE A 133 -11.78 -2.14 6.24
CA ILE A 133 -10.37 -1.82 6.01
C ILE A 133 -9.73 -2.86 5.07
N LEU A 134 -9.98 -4.15 5.25
CA LEU A 134 -9.45 -5.20 4.38
C LEU A 134 -9.94 -5.07 2.93
N ARG A 135 -11.20 -4.66 2.71
CA ARG A 135 -11.71 -4.30 1.37
C ARG A 135 -10.96 -3.09 0.80
N LEU A 136 -10.77 -2.04 1.60
CA LEU A 136 -10.04 -0.83 1.18
C LEU A 136 -8.54 -1.08 0.93
N LEU A 137 -7.92 -2.04 1.60
CA LEU A 137 -6.52 -2.42 1.34
C LEU A 137 -6.29 -2.96 -0.08
N ARG A 138 -7.34 -3.43 -0.77
CA ARG A 138 -7.27 -3.75 -2.21
C ARG A 138 -6.91 -2.51 -3.04
N LEU A 139 -7.35 -1.31 -2.62
CA LEU A 139 -7.02 -0.04 -3.27
C LEU A 139 -5.55 0.32 -3.08
N ALA A 140 -4.94 -0.04 -1.96
CA ALA A 140 -3.50 0.15 -1.74
C ALA A 140 -2.66 -0.62 -2.77
N ARG A 141 -3.18 -1.70 -3.36
CA ARG A 141 -2.53 -2.38 -4.48
C ARG A 141 -2.47 -1.53 -5.75
N ALA A 142 -3.49 -0.69 -5.99
CA ALA A 142 -3.51 0.24 -7.12
C ALA A 142 -2.30 1.17 -7.04
N ILE A 143 -2.01 1.67 -5.84
CA ILE A 143 -0.88 2.56 -5.55
C ILE A 143 0.46 1.88 -5.90
N LYS A 144 0.63 0.59 -5.59
CA LYS A 144 1.85 -0.15 -5.95
C LYS A 144 1.95 -0.43 -7.46
N THR A 145 0.82 -0.74 -8.09
CA THR A 145 0.78 -1.30 -9.46
C THR A 145 0.84 -0.20 -10.52
N ILE A 146 0.23 0.95 -10.26
CA ILE A 146 0.17 2.06 -11.21
C ILE A 146 1.56 2.75 -11.28
N PRO A 147 2.19 2.81 -12.47
CA PRO A 147 3.54 3.36 -12.63
C PRO A 147 3.62 4.86 -12.27
N MET A 148 2.52 5.60 -12.42
CA MET A 148 2.44 7.01 -12.02
C MET A 148 2.78 7.21 -10.53
N PHE A 149 2.37 6.28 -9.66
CA PHE A 149 2.73 6.36 -8.24
C PHE A 149 4.21 6.09 -8.01
N LYS A 150 4.89 5.27 -8.81
CA LYS A 150 6.35 5.11 -8.71
C LYS A 150 7.06 6.44 -9.00
N THR A 151 6.61 7.16 -10.02
CA THR A 151 7.09 8.52 -10.32
C THR A 151 6.77 9.48 -9.18
N LEU A 152 5.54 9.46 -8.66
CA LEU A 152 5.13 10.27 -7.52
C LEU A 152 6.00 10.02 -6.28
N TRP A 153 6.26 8.74 -5.94
CA TRP A 153 7.13 8.35 -4.84
C TRP A 153 8.59 8.78 -5.06
N SER A 154 9.05 8.88 -6.31
CA SER A 154 10.36 9.45 -6.62
C SER A 154 10.38 10.95 -6.36
N LEU A 155 9.34 11.68 -6.77
CA LEU A 155 9.20 13.12 -6.51
C LEU A 155 9.09 13.41 -5.01
N VAL A 156 8.28 12.63 -4.28
CA VAL A 156 8.13 12.74 -2.82
C VAL A 156 9.46 12.51 -2.11
N ARG A 157 10.24 11.50 -2.52
CA ARG A 157 11.59 11.29 -1.98
C ARG A 157 12.52 12.47 -2.26
N GLY A 158 12.45 13.05 -3.45
CA GLY A 158 13.18 14.28 -3.78
C GLY A 158 12.77 15.45 -2.89
N LEU A 159 11.46 15.62 -2.65
CA LEU A 159 10.94 16.65 -1.75
C LEU A 159 11.45 16.46 -0.31
N PHE A 160 11.39 15.24 0.23
CA PHE A 160 11.93 14.94 1.56
C PHE A 160 13.43 15.23 1.67
N SER A 161 14.19 14.98 0.61
CA SER A 161 15.61 15.37 0.57
C SER A 161 15.80 16.88 0.70
N SER A 162 14.93 17.69 0.07
CA SER A 162 15.00 19.15 0.13
C SER A 162 14.50 19.75 1.45
N ILE A 163 13.58 19.06 2.15
CA ILE A 163 13.04 19.51 3.44
C ILE A 163 14.16 19.76 4.45
N MET A 164 15.20 18.93 4.48
CA MET A 164 16.31 19.13 5.42
C MET A 164 17.02 20.47 5.18
N ALA A 165 17.26 20.84 3.92
CA ALA A 165 17.87 22.13 3.58
C ALA A 165 16.95 23.31 3.92
N LEU A 166 15.64 23.16 3.72
CA LEU A 166 14.64 24.16 4.12
C LEU A 166 14.63 24.36 5.64
N VAL A 167 14.75 23.29 6.44
CA VAL A 167 14.83 23.37 7.90
C VAL A 167 16.05 24.20 8.32
N TRP A 168 17.23 23.94 7.74
CA TRP A 168 18.43 24.74 8.05
C TRP A 168 18.29 26.21 7.67
N THR A 169 17.68 26.47 6.51
CA THR A 169 17.43 27.85 6.05
C THR A 169 16.45 28.56 6.99
N PHE A 170 15.41 27.86 7.42
CA PHE A 170 14.44 28.38 8.38
C PHE A 170 15.08 28.68 9.73
N VAL A 171 15.95 27.80 10.25
CA VAL A 171 16.71 28.03 11.49
C VAL A 171 17.60 29.27 11.38
N LEU A 172 18.32 29.42 10.26
CA LEU A 172 19.17 30.59 10.04
C LEU A 172 18.36 31.89 9.97
N MET A 173 17.21 31.86 9.29
CA MET A 173 16.29 32.99 9.24
C MET A 173 15.81 33.37 10.65
N CYS A 174 15.44 32.40 11.49
CA CYS A 174 15.07 32.64 12.88
C CYS A 174 16.21 33.27 13.70
N LEU A 175 17.47 32.83 13.50
CA LEU A 175 18.63 33.41 14.18
C LEU A 175 18.85 34.88 13.79
N VAL A 176 18.72 35.20 12.51
CA VAL A 176 18.85 36.59 12.03
C VAL A 176 17.74 37.47 12.60
N LEU A 177 16.49 37.01 12.57
CA LEU A 177 15.36 37.72 13.19
C LEU A 177 15.57 37.92 14.69
N PHE A 178 16.12 36.92 15.39
CA PHE A 178 16.45 37.03 16.80
C PHE A 178 17.53 38.08 17.07
N MET A 179 18.59 38.15 16.25
CA MET A 179 19.61 39.19 16.37
C MET A 179 19.01 40.59 16.19
N PHE A 180 18.16 40.78 15.18
CA PHE A 180 17.48 42.07 14.98
C PHE A 180 16.52 42.41 16.12
N ALA A 181 15.82 41.42 16.69
CA ALA A 181 14.99 41.64 17.87
C ALA A 181 15.83 42.08 19.09
N VAL A 182 17.00 41.46 19.30
CA VAL A 182 17.95 41.82 20.37
C VAL A 182 18.55 43.21 20.14
N ALA A 183 18.90 43.57 18.91
CA ALA A 183 19.39 44.90 18.58
C ALA A 183 18.29 45.97 18.73
N GLY A 184 17.07 45.66 18.29
CA GLY A 184 15.91 46.53 18.42
C GLY A 184 15.55 46.82 19.87
N LYS A 185 15.51 45.79 20.74
CA LYS A 185 15.31 46.02 22.18
C LYS A 185 16.39 46.92 22.76
N GLU A 186 17.64 46.79 22.32
CA GLU A 186 18.77 47.52 22.91
C GLU A 186 18.73 48.99 22.50
N LEU A 187 18.44 49.26 21.22
CA LEU A 187 18.25 50.59 20.68
C LEU A 187 17.09 51.31 21.36
N ILE A 188 15.93 50.65 21.52
CA ILE A 188 14.74 51.24 22.14
C ILE A 188 14.94 51.42 23.65
N TYR A 189 15.54 50.44 24.33
CA TYR A 189 15.76 50.51 25.79
C TYR A 189 16.81 51.56 26.18
N ASN A 190 17.83 51.77 25.34
CA ASN A 190 18.94 52.68 25.62
C ASN A 190 18.70 54.11 25.08
N ASP A 191 17.59 54.36 24.40
CA ASP A 191 17.21 55.71 24.00
C ASP A 191 16.81 56.54 25.23
N GLN A 192 17.68 57.46 25.61
CA GLN A 192 17.49 58.33 26.78
C GLN A 192 16.28 59.27 26.62
N THR A 193 15.84 59.53 25.39
CA THR A 193 14.70 60.42 25.10
C THR A 193 13.36 59.82 25.52
N LEU A 194 13.16 58.50 25.36
CA LEU A 194 11.95 57.79 25.81
C LEU A 194 11.91 57.59 27.33
N ARG A 195 13.07 57.48 27.99
CA ARG A 195 13.16 57.38 29.47
C ARG A 195 12.83 58.69 30.18
N ALA A 196 13.04 59.81 29.50
CA ALA A 196 12.77 61.15 30.01
C ALA A 196 11.31 61.60 29.78
N ASP A 197 10.51 60.81 29.05
CA ASP A 197 9.12 61.13 28.74
C ASP A 197 8.19 60.70 29.89
N PRO A 198 7.51 61.65 30.59
CA PRO A 198 6.78 61.36 31.83
C PRO A 198 5.58 60.43 31.62
N VAL A 199 5.05 60.33 30.39
CA VAL A 199 3.90 59.47 30.05
C VAL A 199 4.23 57.97 30.14
N ILE A 200 5.49 57.58 29.96
CA ILE A 200 5.93 56.17 29.97
C ILE A 200 6.26 55.69 31.39
N GLN A 201 6.59 56.59 32.33
CA GLN A 201 6.91 56.23 33.72
C GLN A 201 5.68 55.99 34.60
N ASP A 202 4.50 56.49 34.19
CA ASP A 202 3.22 56.33 34.90
C ASP A 202 2.42 55.08 34.48
N LEU A 203 2.93 54.27 33.54
CA LEU A 203 2.34 53.02 33.03
C LEU A 203 3.07 51.78 33.57
#